data_AF-A0A2D5XMN0-F1
#
_entry.id   AF-A0A2D5XMN0-F1
#
_cell.length_a   1.000
_cell.length_b   1.000
_cell.length_c   1.000
_cell.angle_alpha   90.00
_cell.angle_beta   90.00
_cell.angle_gamma   90.00
#
_symmetry.space_group_name_H-M   'P 1'
#
loop_
_entity.id
_entity.type
_entity.pdbx_description
1 polymer ?
#
loop_
_entity_poly.entity_id
_entity_poly.type
_entity_poly.pdbx_seq_one_letter_code
_entity_poly.pdbx_strand_id
1 'polypeptide(L)'
;MSTYFLSGSIASILALLVSAGLGFGNSLSLHFKVALPAAILTVGAHTLLILFMVVTGRILREAIRCRDLPQDFLDELNLFFSCASAYPAAIFGSLSIAGAAVLAFGAPVLGLPAATHWIAACLAVLLNMWALPVEYRALRRTQLIVDRAANALDQIDAEVPSIGDELLEQERTTPEGLAQEALAVAIGAWLPYAYLIFIMGDGKLSDASIHPFIEISLAGLVVWWLARSESKRQASESADASSST
;
A
#
# COMPACT_ATOMS: atom_id res chain seq x y z
N MET A 1 -11.16 -7.84 -2.18
CA MET A 1 -10.24 -6.77 -2.61
C MET A 1 -10.42 -6.35 -4.07
N SER A 2 -10.42 -7.28 -5.03
CA SER A 2 -10.50 -6.96 -6.47
C SER A 2 -11.71 -6.13 -6.90
N THR A 3 -12.89 -6.35 -6.31
CA THR A 3 -14.09 -5.54 -6.58
C THR A 3 -13.93 -4.09 -6.15
N TYR A 4 -13.42 -3.84 -4.94
CA TYR A 4 -13.20 -2.47 -4.44
C TYR A 4 -12.17 -1.73 -5.27
N PHE A 5 -11.08 -2.40 -5.65
CA PHE A 5 -10.08 -1.85 -6.56
C PHE A 5 -10.68 -1.45 -7.90
N LEU A 6 -11.47 -2.34 -8.52
CA LEU A 6 -12.12 -2.07 -9.80
C LEU A 6 -13.08 -0.88 -9.71
N SER A 7 -13.97 -0.87 -8.71
CA SER A 7 -14.92 0.23 -8.51
C SER A 7 -14.22 1.56 -8.29
N GLY A 8 -13.17 1.59 -7.45
CA GLY A 8 -12.37 2.79 -7.20
C GLY A 8 -11.66 3.28 -8.45
N SER A 9 -11.08 2.37 -9.23
CA SER A 9 -10.36 2.72 -10.47
C SER A 9 -11.30 3.18 -11.59
N ILE A 10 -12.50 2.58 -11.71
CA ILE A 10 -13.53 3.08 -12.64
C ILE A 10 -13.98 4.47 -12.23
N ALA A 11 -14.25 4.70 -10.94
CA ALA A 11 -14.62 6.02 -10.44
C ALA A 11 -13.53 7.07 -10.70
N SER A 12 -12.25 6.70 -10.55
CA SER A 12 -11.13 7.62 -10.82
C SER A 12 -11.01 7.95 -12.31
N ILE A 13 -11.15 6.98 -13.21
CA ILE A 13 -11.19 7.22 -14.66
C ILE A 13 -12.35 8.15 -15.04
N LEU A 14 -13.54 7.93 -14.51
CA LEU A 14 -14.69 8.80 -14.78
C LEU A 14 -14.44 10.23 -14.28
N ALA A 15 -13.84 10.38 -13.09
CA ALA A 15 -13.48 11.68 -12.55
C ALA A 15 -12.41 12.39 -13.41
N LEU A 16 -11.42 11.65 -13.94
CA LEU A 16 -10.43 12.18 -14.89
C LEU A 16 -11.07 12.63 -16.20
N LEU A 17 -12.02 11.86 -16.75
CA LEU A 17 -12.76 12.23 -17.96
C LEU A 17 -13.60 13.49 -17.76
N VAL A 18 -14.32 13.58 -16.62
CA VAL A 18 -15.07 14.78 -16.24
C VAL A 18 -14.13 15.98 -16.10
N SER A 19 -12.99 15.80 -15.43
CA SER A 19 -11.98 16.84 -15.28
C SER A 19 -11.44 17.32 -16.64
N ALA A 20 -11.13 16.41 -17.56
CA ALA A 20 -10.69 16.75 -18.91
C ALA A 20 -11.76 17.58 -19.65
N GLY A 21 -13.03 17.18 -19.57
CA GLY A 21 -14.14 17.95 -20.14
C GLY A 21 -14.27 19.36 -19.54
N LEU A 22 -14.13 19.50 -18.22
CA LEU A 22 -14.15 20.80 -17.53
C LEU A 22 -13.00 21.72 -17.95
N GLY A 23 -11.82 21.16 -18.18
CA GLY A 23 -10.70 21.93 -18.69
C GLY A 23 -11.01 22.49 -20.09
N PHE A 24 -11.64 21.70 -20.97
CA PHE A 24 -11.92 22.11 -22.36
C PHE A 24 -12.98 23.20 -22.37
N GLY A 25 -13.95 23.12 -21.45
CA GLY A 25 -14.94 24.17 -21.19
C GLY A 25 -14.40 25.39 -20.44
N ASN A 26 -13.08 25.53 -20.29
CA ASN A 26 -12.40 26.65 -19.63
C ASN A 26 -12.88 26.92 -18.18
N SER A 27 -13.39 25.89 -17.49
CA SER A 27 -13.88 25.98 -16.11
C SER A 27 -12.77 25.66 -15.11
N LEU A 28 -11.69 26.45 -15.12
CA LEU A 28 -10.42 26.15 -14.43
C LEU A 28 -10.56 25.83 -12.94
N SER A 29 -11.41 26.56 -12.19
CA SER A 29 -11.61 26.30 -10.76
C SER A 29 -12.23 24.93 -10.49
N LEU A 30 -13.25 24.54 -11.27
CA LEU A 30 -13.87 23.23 -11.15
C LEU A 30 -12.96 22.12 -11.67
N HIS A 31 -12.27 22.37 -12.79
CA HIS A 31 -11.27 21.45 -13.32
C HIS A 31 -10.25 21.07 -12.25
N PHE A 32 -9.64 22.05 -11.57
CA PHE A 32 -8.66 21.80 -10.51
C PHE A 32 -9.25 21.01 -9.33
N LYS A 33 -10.43 21.41 -8.85
CA LYS A 33 -11.13 20.74 -7.72
C LYS A 33 -11.45 19.27 -8.00
N VAL A 34 -11.68 18.90 -9.25
CA VAL A 34 -11.96 17.51 -9.66
C VAL A 34 -10.67 16.78 -10.06
N ALA A 35 -9.78 17.45 -10.78
CA ALA A 35 -8.52 16.88 -11.30
C ALA A 35 -7.63 16.37 -10.17
N LEU A 36 -7.42 17.19 -9.13
CA LEU A 36 -6.46 16.90 -8.08
C LEU A 36 -6.85 15.65 -7.27
N PRO A 37 -8.08 15.53 -6.72
CA PRO A 37 -8.50 14.30 -6.05
C PRO A 37 -8.49 13.09 -7.00
N ALA A 38 -8.91 13.25 -8.26
CA ALA A 38 -8.90 12.15 -9.23
C ALA A 38 -7.49 11.65 -9.53
N ALA A 39 -6.52 12.56 -9.67
CA ALA A 39 -5.11 12.23 -9.86
C ALA A 39 -4.53 11.51 -8.63
N ILE A 40 -4.77 12.02 -7.43
CA ILE A 40 -4.33 11.39 -6.17
C ILE A 40 -4.91 9.98 -6.04
N LEU A 41 -6.21 9.81 -6.27
CA LEU A 41 -6.87 8.50 -6.20
C LEU A 41 -6.32 7.53 -7.23
N THR A 42 -6.05 7.99 -8.45
CA THR A 42 -5.51 7.15 -9.53
C THR A 42 -4.08 6.70 -9.22
N VAL A 43 -3.20 7.62 -8.83
CA VAL A 43 -1.82 7.29 -8.40
C VAL A 43 -1.85 6.36 -7.17
N GLY A 44 -2.72 6.65 -6.21
CA GLY A 44 -2.93 5.83 -5.02
C GLY A 44 -3.39 4.40 -5.35
N ALA A 45 -4.31 4.23 -6.30
CA ALA A 45 -4.77 2.92 -6.75
C ALA A 45 -3.63 2.08 -7.34
N HIS A 46 -2.84 2.66 -8.26
CA HIS A 46 -1.66 1.99 -8.83
C HIS A 46 -0.63 1.62 -7.76
N THR A 47 -0.37 2.55 -6.83
CA THR A 47 0.59 2.32 -5.74
C THR A 47 0.11 1.21 -4.80
N LEU A 48 -1.18 1.20 -4.44
CA LEU A 48 -1.77 0.16 -3.60
C LEU A 48 -1.71 -1.21 -4.28
N LEU A 49 -1.93 -1.27 -5.60
CA LEU A 49 -1.77 -2.51 -6.36
C LEU A 49 -0.32 -2.99 -6.32
N ILE A 50 0.65 -2.12 -6.59
CA ILE A 50 2.08 -2.47 -6.53
C ILE A 50 2.44 -3.02 -5.14
N LEU A 51 2.03 -2.32 -4.08
CA LEU A 51 2.27 -2.74 -2.70
C LEU A 51 1.63 -4.10 -2.41
N PHE A 52 0.36 -4.29 -2.80
CA PHE A 52 -0.33 -5.56 -2.63
C PHE A 52 0.47 -6.70 -3.29
N MET A 53 0.89 -6.52 -4.53
CA MET A 53 1.62 -7.56 -5.28
C MET A 53 2.98 -7.88 -4.65
N VAL A 54 3.71 -6.87 -4.18
CA VAL A 54 5.01 -7.06 -3.50
C VAL A 54 4.83 -7.78 -2.17
N VAL A 55 3.89 -7.31 -1.34
CA VAL A 55 3.64 -7.88 -0.01
C VAL A 55 3.14 -9.31 -0.13
N THR A 56 2.15 -9.57 -0.98
CA THR A 56 1.63 -10.92 -1.22
C THR A 56 2.71 -11.86 -1.75
N GLY A 57 3.53 -11.40 -2.70
CA GLY A 57 4.65 -12.20 -3.21
C GLY A 57 5.66 -12.58 -2.12
N ARG A 58 5.95 -11.67 -1.19
CA ARG A 58 6.83 -11.94 -0.05
C ARG A 58 6.20 -12.91 0.94
N ILE A 59 4.94 -12.70 1.31
CA ILE A 59 4.22 -13.57 2.25
C ILE A 59 4.13 -14.99 1.72
N LEU A 60 3.79 -15.17 0.44
CA LEU A 60 3.72 -16.52 -0.16
C LEU A 60 5.08 -17.22 -0.18
N ARG A 61 6.16 -16.51 -0.49
CA ARG A 61 7.52 -17.09 -0.44
C ARG A 61 7.89 -17.53 0.97
N GLU A 62 7.54 -16.74 1.98
CA GLU A 62 7.82 -17.07 3.37
C GLU A 62 6.96 -18.26 3.82
N ALA A 63 5.67 -18.28 3.48
CA ALA A 63 4.79 -19.41 3.77
C ALA A 63 5.33 -20.71 3.17
N ILE A 64 5.80 -20.68 1.92
CA ILE A 64 6.37 -21.87 1.26
C ILE A 64 7.65 -22.33 1.95
N ARG A 65 8.47 -21.39 2.43
CA ARG A 65 9.68 -21.72 3.18
C ARG A 65 9.39 -22.37 4.54
N CYS A 66 8.30 -21.96 5.20
CA CYS A 66 8.04 -22.29 6.60
C CYS A 66 6.97 -23.37 6.82
N ARG A 67 6.15 -23.70 5.82
CA ARG A 67 4.95 -24.54 6.00
C ARG A 67 4.83 -25.70 5.00
N ASP A 68 5.94 -26.19 4.44
CA ASP A 68 5.98 -27.34 3.49
C ASP A 68 4.93 -27.27 2.37
N LEU A 69 4.61 -26.07 1.89
CA LEU A 69 3.70 -25.91 0.76
C LEU A 69 4.31 -26.52 -0.52
N PRO A 70 3.49 -27.09 -1.43
CA PRO A 70 3.97 -27.64 -2.68
C PRO A 70 4.80 -26.64 -3.50
N GLN A 71 5.93 -27.10 -4.05
CA GLN A 71 6.84 -26.28 -4.86
C GLN A 71 6.15 -25.64 -6.08
N ASP A 72 5.10 -26.28 -6.61
CA ASP A 72 4.28 -25.78 -7.72
C ASP A 72 3.72 -24.36 -7.46
N PHE A 73 3.47 -23.98 -6.19
CA PHE A 73 3.07 -22.62 -5.84
C PHE A 73 4.16 -21.59 -6.12
N LEU A 74 5.43 -21.90 -5.83
CA LEU A 74 6.56 -21.02 -6.15
C LEU A 74 6.74 -20.90 -7.67
N ASP A 75 6.58 -22.00 -8.40
CA ASP A 75 6.73 -22.00 -9.85
C ASP A 75 5.63 -21.18 -10.52
N GLU A 76 4.38 -21.31 -10.07
CA GLU A 76 3.28 -20.48 -10.54
C GLU A 76 3.47 -19.00 -10.17
N LEU A 77 3.95 -18.71 -8.96
CA LEU A 77 4.24 -17.35 -8.52
C LEU A 77 5.38 -16.72 -9.34
N ASN A 78 6.45 -17.47 -9.61
CA ASN A 78 7.58 -17.03 -10.43
C ASN A 78 7.14 -16.80 -11.88
N LEU A 79 6.36 -17.72 -12.46
CA LEU A 79 5.80 -17.56 -13.80
C LEU A 79 4.93 -16.31 -13.87
N PHE A 80 4.04 -16.13 -12.88
CA PHE A 80 3.19 -14.95 -12.78
C PHE A 80 4.02 -13.66 -12.79
N PHE A 81 5.03 -13.54 -11.91
CA PHE A 81 5.86 -12.33 -11.85
C PHE A 81 6.72 -12.11 -13.09
N SER A 82 7.23 -13.18 -13.72
CA SER A 82 8.02 -13.08 -14.95
C SER A 82 7.21 -12.56 -16.15
N CYS A 83 5.91 -12.87 -16.18
CA CYS A 83 4.99 -12.49 -17.25
C CYS A 83 4.08 -11.30 -16.86
N ALA A 84 4.22 -10.76 -15.66
CA ALA A 84 3.32 -9.73 -15.14
C ALA A 84 3.59 -8.37 -15.77
N SER A 85 2.86 -8.05 -16.84
CA SER A 85 2.83 -6.70 -17.41
C SER A 85 2.15 -5.66 -16.50
N ALA A 86 1.58 -6.07 -15.38
CA ALA A 86 0.86 -5.20 -14.45
C ALA A 86 1.76 -4.19 -13.73
N TYR A 87 3.01 -4.55 -13.39
CA TYR A 87 3.93 -3.61 -12.75
C TYR A 87 4.33 -2.47 -13.69
N PRO A 88 4.82 -2.75 -14.92
CA PRO A 88 5.03 -1.68 -15.90
C PRO A 88 3.77 -0.86 -16.15
N ALA A 89 2.60 -1.50 -16.30
CA ALA A 89 1.35 -0.79 -16.53
C ALA A 89 0.99 0.18 -15.40
N ALA A 90 1.10 -0.24 -14.14
CA ALA A 90 0.83 0.60 -12.97
C ALA A 90 1.83 1.75 -12.83
N ILE A 91 3.11 1.50 -13.10
CA ILE A 91 4.15 2.53 -13.10
C ILE A 91 3.89 3.55 -14.21
N PHE A 92 3.62 3.11 -15.45
CA PHE A 92 3.31 4.03 -16.55
C PHE A 92 2.01 4.80 -16.30
N GLY A 93 0.97 4.15 -15.78
CA GLY A 93 -0.30 4.78 -15.40
C GLY A 93 -0.09 5.91 -14.40
N SER A 94 0.57 5.61 -13.27
CA SER A 94 0.86 6.58 -12.21
C SER A 94 1.78 7.72 -12.67
N LEU A 95 2.89 7.42 -13.36
CA LEU A 95 3.83 8.43 -13.85
C LEU A 95 3.20 9.33 -14.93
N SER A 96 2.34 8.80 -15.79
CA SER A 96 1.66 9.61 -16.80
C SER A 96 0.72 10.65 -16.19
N ILE A 97 -0.02 10.29 -15.13
CA ILE A 97 -0.90 11.21 -14.39
C ILE A 97 -0.07 12.28 -13.68
N ALA A 98 0.99 11.87 -12.97
CA ALA A 98 1.90 12.80 -12.30
C ALA A 98 2.56 13.76 -13.30
N GLY A 99 3.02 13.26 -14.44
CA GLY A 99 3.59 14.07 -15.52
C GLY A 99 2.60 15.07 -16.11
N ALA A 100 1.35 14.65 -16.37
CA ALA A 100 0.30 15.55 -16.84
C ALA A 100 -0.01 16.66 -15.82
N ALA A 101 -0.04 16.33 -14.53
CA ALA A 101 -0.24 17.29 -13.45
C ALA A 101 0.92 18.30 -13.35
N VAL A 102 2.17 17.87 -13.45
CA VAL A 102 3.34 18.76 -13.48
C VAL A 102 3.28 19.70 -14.69
N LEU A 103 2.94 19.17 -15.87
CA LEU A 103 2.81 19.95 -17.09
C LEU A 103 1.69 21.01 -17.04
N ALA A 104 0.71 20.86 -16.14
CA ALA A 104 -0.30 21.90 -15.90
C ALA A 104 0.34 23.23 -15.44
N PHE A 105 1.45 23.16 -14.70
CA PHE A 105 2.23 24.33 -14.27
C PHE A 105 3.25 24.78 -15.33
N GLY A 106 3.44 24.02 -16.40
CA GLY A 106 4.41 24.31 -17.45
C GLY A 106 4.12 25.60 -18.22
N ALA A 107 2.85 25.95 -18.42
CA ALA A 107 2.48 27.20 -19.09
C ALA A 107 2.89 28.46 -18.30
N PRO A 108 2.48 28.63 -17.02
CA PRO A 108 2.86 29.82 -16.26
C PRO A 108 4.35 29.86 -15.86
N VAL A 109 5.01 28.71 -15.64
CA VAL A 109 6.39 28.66 -15.13
C VAL A 109 7.42 28.63 -16.25
N LEU A 110 7.16 27.90 -17.33
CA LEU A 110 8.13 27.62 -18.40
C LEU A 110 7.73 28.21 -19.76
N GLY A 111 6.57 28.88 -19.85
CA GLY A 111 6.04 29.42 -21.10
C GLY A 111 5.60 28.36 -22.11
N LEU A 112 5.33 27.13 -21.65
CA LEU A 112 4.88 26.06 -22.54
C LEU A 112 3.47 26.35 -23.09
N PRO A 113 3.19 25.98 -24.35
CA PRO A 113 1.82 26.07 -24.87
C PRO A 113 0.86 25.23 -24.01
N ALA A 114 -0.34 25.76 -23.73
CA ALA A 114 -1.37 25.04 -22.98
C ALA A 114 -1.70 23.68 -23.62
N ALA A 115 -1.59 23.58 -24.95
CA ALA A 115 -1.76 22.34 -25.70
C ALA A 115 -0.86 21.18 -25.20
N THR A 116 0.30 21.50 -24.60
CA THR A 116 1.22 20.50 -24.04
C THR A 116 0.57 19.75 -22.88
N HIS A 117 -0.04 20.48 -21.95
CA HIS A 117 -0.79 19.87 -20.84
C HIS A 117 -1.99 19.07 -21.36
N TRP A 118 -2.72 19.61 -22.34
CA TRP A 118 -3.84 18.92 -22.99
C TRP A 118 -3.46 17.55 -23.54
N ILE A 119 -2.43 17.51 -24.39
CA ILE A 119 -1.96 16.28 -25.01
C ILE A 119 -1.49 15.29 -23.94
N ALA A 120 -0.72 15.76 -22.94
CA ALA A 120 -0.25 14.92 -21.86
C ALA A 120 -1.40 14.35 -21.00
N ALA A 121 -2.41 15.16 -20.67
CA ALA A 121 -3.58 14.73 -19.91
C ALA A 121 -4.41 13.70 -20.69
N CYS A 122 -4.66 13.92 -21.98
CA CYS A 122 -5.35 12.96 -22.83
C CYS A 122 -4.58 11.63 -22.91
N LEU A 123 -3.26 11.69 -23.11
CA LEU A 123 -2.42 10.48 -23.16
C LEU A 123 -2.44 9.75 -21.82
N ALA A 124 -2.36 10.47 -20.70
CA ALA A 124 -2.45 9.88 -19.37
C ALA A 124 -3.77 9.14 -19.16
N VAL A 125 -4.91 9.74 -19.53
CA VAL A 125 -6.22 9.07 -19.46
C VAL A 125 -6.23 7.78 -20.29
N LEU A 126 -5.75 7.83 -21.54
CA LEU A 126 -5.70 6.64 -22.41
C LEU A 126 -4.81 5.53 -21.84
N LEU A 127 -3.64 5.87 -21.31
CA LEU A 127 -2.74 4.91 -20.67
C LEU A 127 -3.38 4.28 -19.43
N ASN A 128 -4.10 5.06 -18.62
CA ASN A 128 -4.76 4.56 -17.42
C ASN A 128 -5.97 3.66 -17.78
N MET A 129 -6.72 3.99 -18.83
CA MET A 129 -7.78 3.12 -19.37
C MET A 129 -7.23 1.78 -19.88
N TRP A 130 -6.01 1.78 -20.45
CA TRP A 130 -5.32 0.56 -20.86
C TRP A 130 -4.73 -0.24 -19.68
N ALA A 131 -4.15 0.45 -18.69
CA ALA A 131 -3.51 -0.18 -17.53
C ALA A 131 -4.52 -0.93 -16.65
N LEU A 132 -5.70 -0.33 -16.43
CA LEU A 132 -6.76 -0.86 -15.57
C LEU A 132 -7.17 -2.34 -15.86
N PRO A 133 -7.48 -2.74 -17.10
CA PRO A 133 -7.80 -4.15 -17.40
C PRO A 133 -6.59 -5.09 -17.29
N VAL A 134 -5.36 -4.61 -17.45
CA VAL A 134 -4.14 -5.40 -17.22
C VAL A 134 -3.97 -5.66 -15.72
N GLU A 135 -4.08 -4.60 -14.93
CA GLU A 135 -4.00 -4.60 -13.47
C GLU A 135 -5.09 -5.45 -12.83
N TYR A 136 -6.34 -5.30 -13.26
CA TYR A 136 -7.45 -6.09 -12.74
C TYR A 136 -7.25 -7.59 -12.98
N ARG A 137 -6.79 -7.99 -14.18
CA ARG A 137 -6.50 -9.40 -14.49
C ARG A 137 -5.36 -9.93 -13.62
N ALA A 138 -4.32 -9.14 -13.41
CA ALA A 138 -3.21 -9.51 -12.54
C ALA A 138 -3.68 -9.67 -11.09
N LEU A 139 -4.46 -8.72 -10.56
CA LEU A 139 -5.00 -8.77 -9.20
C LEU A 139 -5.89 -10.00 -8.98
N ARG A 140 -6.75 -10.34 -9.96
CA ARG A 140 -7.59 -11.55 -9.90
C ARG A 140 -6.76 -12.83 -9.88
N ARG A 141 -5.70 -12.92 -10.70
CA ARG A 141 -4.80 -14.08 -10.71
C ARG A 141 -4.05 -14.23 -9.40
N THR A 142 -3.50 -13.14 -8.86
CA THR A 142 -2.83 -13.15 -7.56
C THR A 142 -3.80 -13.58 -6.45
N GLN A 143 -5.03 -13.07 -6.46
CA GLN A 143 -6.05 -13.47 -5.50
C GLN A 143 -6.33 -14.98 -5.56
N LEU A 144 -6.43 -15.57 -6.76
CA LEU A 144 -6.61 -17.02 -6.92
C LEU A 144 -5.44 -17.84 -6.39
N ILE A 145 -4.19 -17.36 -6.55
CA ILE A 145 -3.00 -18.03 -6.01
C ILE A 145 -3.03 -17.97 -4.48
N VAL A 146 -3.35 -16.80 -3.91
CA VAL A 146 -3.47 -16.60 -2.46
C VAL A 146 -4.56 -17.48 -1.86
N ASP A 147 -5.76 -17.48 -2.47
CA ASP A 147 -6.89 -18.27 -1.97
C ASP A 147 -6.55 -19.77 -1.98
N ARG A 148 -5.85 -20.27 -3.01
CA ARG A 148 -5.36 -21.67 -3.05
C ARG A 148 -4.28 -21.95 -2.02
N ALA A 149 -3.33 -21.03 -1.83
CA ALA A 149 -2.28 -21.18 -0.82
C ALA A 149 -2.87 -21.19 0.59
N ALA A 150 -3.83 -20.31 0.88
CA ALA A 150 -4.55 -20.28 2.15
C ALA A 150 -5.28 -21.61 2.40
N ASN A 151 -6.05 -22.11 1.43
CA ASN A 151 -6.73 -23.40 1.56
C ASN A 151 -5.75 -24.58 1.77
N ALA A 152 -4.56 -24.53 1.16
CA ALA A 152 -3.54 -25.55 1.35
C ALA A 152 -2.91 -25.48 2.75
N LEU A 153 -2.66 -24.27 3.26
CA LEU A 153 -2.20 -24.06 4.63
C LEU A 153 -3.24 -24.54 5.64
N ASP A 154 -4.52 -24.24 5.42
CA ASP A 154 -5.62 -24.69 6.30
C ASP A 154 -5.70 -26.23 6.36
N GLN A 155 -5.42 -26.93 5.26
CA GLN A 155 -5.36 -28.39 5.23
C GLN A 155 -4.17 -28.93 6.03
N ILE A 156 -2.99 -28.33 5.86
CA ILE A 156 -1.79 -28.70 6.62
C ILE A 156 -2.02 -28.48 8.11
N ASP A 157 -2.59 -27.33 8.48
CA ASP A 157 -2.88 -27.00 9.88
C ASP A 157 -3.96 -27.92 10.48
N ALA A 158 -4.90 -28.44 9.67
CA ALA A 158 -5.88 -29.43 10.12
C ALA A 158 -5.30 -30.83 10.36
N GLU A 159 -4.19 -31.18 9.68
CA GLU A 159 -3.51 -32.48 9.85
C GLU A 159 -2.53 -32.49 11.03
N VAL A 160 -2.03 -31.31 11.45
CA VAL A 160 -1.19 -31.18 12.63
C VAL A 160 -2.07 -31.27 13.88
N PRO A 161 -1.92 -32.31 14.75
CA PRO A 161 -2.68 -32.39 15.99
C PRO A 161 -2.47 -31.13 16.83
N SER A 162 -3.49 -30.73 17.60
CA SER A 162 -3.67 -29.45 18.32
C SER A 162 -2.59 -29.05 19.35
N ILE A 163 -1.38 -29.60 19.27
CA ILE A 163 -0.16 -29.05 19.89
C ILE A 163 0.07 -27.59 19.42
N GLY A 164 -0.41 -27.24 18.22
CA GLY A 164 -0.25 -25.93 17.60
C GLY A 164 -1.05 -24.77 18.23
N ASP A 165 -2.19 -25.02 18.88
CA ASP A 165 -2.98 -23.93 19.48
C ASP A 165 -2.25 -23.26 20.66
N GLU A 166 -1.50 -24.04 21.46
CA GLU A 166 -0.64 -23.50 22.53
C GLU A 166 0.56 -22.72 21.97
N LEU A 167 1.16 -23.17 20.86
CA LEU A 167 2.30 -22.47 20.23
C LEU A 167 1.89 -21.21 19.48
N LEU A 168 0.72 -21.20 18.83
CA LEU A 168 0.19 -20.03 18.13
C LEU A 168 -0.26 -18.92 19.09
N GLU A 169 -0.76 -19.26 20.29
CA GLU A 169 -0.94 -18.27 21.36
C GLU A 169 0.41 -17.73 21.86
N GLN A 170 1.45 -18.56 21.93
CA GLN A 170 2.79 -18.16 22.37
C GLN A 170 3.50 -17.23 21.36
N GLU A 171 3.32 -17.48 20.06
CA GLU A 171 3.96 -16.71 18.99
C GLU A 171 3.24 -15.36 18.72
N ARG A 172 1.93 -15.26 19.01
CA ARG A 172 1.12 -14.05 18.75
C ARG A 172 1.40 -12.87 19.67
N THR A 173 2.10 -13.06 20.80
CA THR A 173 2.33 -11.97 21.76
C THR A 173 3.67 -12.10 22.50
N THR A 174 4.77 -12.34 21.78
CA THR A 174 6.07 -12.09 22.42
C THR A 174 6.17 -10.58 22.73
N PRO A 175 6.59 -10.17 23.94
CA PRO A 175 6.71 -8.75 24.26
C PRO A 175 7.68 -8.01 23.32
N GLU A 176 8.62 -8.73 22.70
CA GLU A 176 9.49 -8.16 21.67
C GLU A 176 8.76 -7.84 20.36
N GLY A 177 7.91 -8.75 19.86
CA GLY A 177 7.10 -8.50 18.66
C GLY A 177 6.15 -7.32 18.87
N LEU A 178 5.45 -7.30 20.01
CA LEU A 178 4.58 -6.18 20.41
C LEU A 178 5.34 -4.86 20.49
N ALA A 179 6.57 -4.86 20.99
CA ALA A 179 7.40 -3.65 21.01
C ALA A 179 7.71 -3.19 19.57
N GLN A 180 8.16 -4.07 18.68
CA GLN A 180 8.49 -3.69 17.31
C GLN A 180 7.29 -3.09 16.56
N GLU A 181 6.12 -3.71 16.69
CA GLU A 181 4.87 -3.21 16.09
C GLU A 181 4.47 -1.86 16.66
N ALA A 182 4.50 -1.69 17.99
CA ALA A 182 4.16 -0.44 18.65
C ALA A 182 5.11 0.71 18.25
N LEU A 183 6.40 0.42 18.06
CA LEU A 183 7.36 1.38 17.54
C LEU A 183 7.08 1.76 16.08
N ALA A 184 6.72 0.78 15.24
CA ALA A 184 6.35 1.05 13.85
C ALA A 184 5.10 1.94 13.77
N VAL A 185 4.09 1.71 14.62
CA VAL A 185 2.92 2.59 14.74
C VAL A 185 3.34 4.00 15.21
N ALA A 186 4.21 4.08 16.22
CA ALA A 186 4.64 5.36 16.78
C ALA A 186 5.37 6.25 15.76
N ILE A 187 6.17 5.64 14.89
CA ILE A 187 6.86 6.33 13.78
C ILE A 187 5.90 6.59 12.62
N GLY A 188 5.12 5.58 12.24
CA GLY A 188 4.19 5.64 11.11
C GLY A 188 3.11 6.71 11.27
N ALA A 189 2.72 7.02 12.51
CA ALA A 189 1.79 8.11 12.83
C ALA A 189 2.24 9.47 12.26
N TRP A 190 3.54 9.68 12.05
CA TRP A 190 4.08 10.93 11.53
C TRP A 190 4.10 11.01 10.00
N LEU A 191 3.94 9.90 9.29
CA LEU A 191 4.02 9.88 7.82
C LEU A 191 3.00 10.81 7.15
N PRO A 192 1.73 10.88 7.58
CA PRO A 192 0.78 11.84 7.01
C PRO A 192 1.18 13.29 7.27
N TYR A 193 1.72 13.60 8.46
CA TYR A 193 2.17 14.95 8.79
C TYR A 193 3.42 15.35 8.00
N ALA A 194 4.38 14.43 7.83
CA ALA A 194 5.53 14.62 6.95
C ALA A 194 5.09 14.87 5.50
N TYR A 195 4.11 14.10 5.01
CA TYR A 195 3.51 14.35 3.70
C TYR A 195 2.92 15.77 3.58
N LEU A 196 2.19 16.24 4.59
CA LEU A 196 1.66 17.61 4.60
C LEU A 196 2.77 18.67 4.52
N ILE A 197 3.85 18.51 5.27
CA ILE A 197 4.98 19.45 5.28
C ILE A 197 5.72 19.45 3.93
N PHE A 198 6.13 18.28 3.46
CA PHE A 198 7.05 18.18 2.32
C PHE A 198 6.34 18.24 0.96
N ILE A 199 5.06 17.87 0.89
CA ILE A 199 4.32 17.78 -0.38
C ILE A 199 3.26 18.88 -0.51
N MET A 200 2.53 19.21 0.57
CA MET A 200 1.46 20.23 0.54
C MET A 200 1.91 21.62 1.00
N GLY A 201 3.22 21.90 0.95
CA GLY A 201 3.93 23.00 1.60
C GLY A 201 3.62 24.43 1.13
N ASP A 202 2.36 24.79 0.87
CA ASP A 202 1.91 26.16 0.60
C ASP A 202 1.75 27.00 1.89
N GLY A 203 2.31 26.54 3.02
CA GLY A 203 2.44 27.34 4.26
C GLY A 203 1.21 27.39 5.18
N LYS A 204 0.10 26.69 4.88
CA LYS A 204 -1.08 26.60 5.77
C LYS A 204 -0.99 25.49 6.82
N LEU A 205 0.21 25.21 7.32
CA LEU A 205 0.40 24.24 8.40
C LEU A 205 -0.30 24.66 9.70
N SER A 206 -0.64 25.95 9.84
CA SER A 206 -1.43 26.49 10.96
C SER A 206 -2.81 25.86 11.10
N ASP A 207 -3.39 25.37 10.00
CA ASP A 207 -4.76 24.85 9.97
C ASP A 207 -4.81 23.34 10.22
N ALA A 208 -3.65 22.66 10.13
CA ALA A 208 -3.53 21.23 10.36
C ALA A 208 -3.24 20.95 11.85
N SER A 209 -4.19 20.31 12.53
CA SER A 209 -3.98 19.88 13.92
C SER A 209 -2.89 18.81 14.01
N ILE A 210 -1.86 19.06 14.80
CA ILE A 210 -0.78 18.09 15.07
C ILE A 210 -1.18 17.03 16.12
N HIS A 211 -2.26 17.30 16.88
CA HIS A 211 -2.66 16.51 18.04
C HIS A 211 -2.88 15.01 17.75
N PRO A 212 -3.58 14.60 16.67
CA PRO A 212 -3.80 13.18 16.41
C PRO A 212 -2.50 12.39 16.20
N PHE A 213 -1.48 13.02 15.60
CA PHE A 213 -0.20 12.37 15.35
C PHE A 213 0.60 12.20 16.64
N ILE A 214 0.57 13.21 17.51
CA ILE A 214 1.21 13.15 18.84
C ILE A 214 0.53 12.09 19.70
N GLU A 215 -0.80 12.06 19.75
CA GLU A 215 -1.57 11.11 20.56
C GLU A 215 -1.29 9.66 20.16
N ILE A 216 -1.36 9.35 18.85
CA ILE A 216 -1.10 8.01 18.34
C ILE A 216 0.38 7.64 18.55
N SER A 217 1.31 8.57 18.32
CA SER A 217 2.74 8.34 18.52
C SER A 217 3.06 8.06 19.99
N LEU A 218 2.48 8.84 20.90
CA LEU A 218 2.67 8.69 22.35
C LEU A 218 2.05 7.39 22.86
N ALA A 219 0.85 7.02 22.39
CA ALA A 219 0.24 5.73 22.70
C ALA A 219 1.13 4.57 22.25
N GLY A 220 1.65 4.62 21.01
CA GLY A 220 2.61 3.62 20.50
C GLY A 220 3.89 3.55 21.32
N LEU A 221 4.46 4.69 21.73
CA LEU A 221 5.67 4.73 22.58
C LEU A 221 5.42 4.15 23.99
N VAL A 222 4.25 4.39 24.58
CA VAL A 222 3.87 3.79 25.88
C VAL A 222 3.79 2.28 25.76
N VAL A 223 3.11 1.76 24.73
CA VAL A 223 3.02 0.30 24.49
C VAL A 223 4.41 -0.30 24.24
N TRP A 224 5.24 0.36 23.42
CA TRP A 224 6.62 -0.06 23.18
C TRP A 224 7.44 -0.15 24.48
N TRP A 225 7.35 0.86 25.34
CA TRP A 225 8.08 0.89 26.61
C TRP A 225 7.64 -0.23 27.55
N LEU A 226 6.32 -0.43 27.69
CA LEU A 226 5.76 -1.51 28.51
C LEU A 226 6.18 -2.88 27.99
N ALA A 227 6.01 -3.14 26.70
CA ALA A 227 6.35 -4.41 26.08
C ALA A 227 7.86 -4.73 26.20
N ARG A 228 8.72 -3.72 26.01
CA ARG A 228 10.17 -3.86 26.19
C ARG A 228 10.56 -4.12 27.65
N SER A 229 9.85 -3.52 28.61
CA SER A 229 10.10 -3.75 30.04
C SER A 229 9.76 -5.18 30.45
N GLU A 230 8.67 -5.74 29.92
CA GLU A 230 8.25 -7.11 30.18
C GLU A 230 9.21 -8.13 29.56
N SER A 231 9.66 -7.90 28.32
CA SER A 231 10.70 -8.74 27.68
C SER A 231 11.97 -8.85 28.54
N LYS A 232 12.44 -7.73 29.12
CA LYS A 232 13.60 -7.75 30.02
C LYS A 232 13.33 -8.55 31.30
N ARG A 233 12.12 -8.45 31.86
CA ARG A 233 11.74 -9.17 33.08
C ARG A 233 11.73 -10.68 32.85
N GLN A 234 11.14 -11.11 31.74
CA GLN A 234 11.11 -12.52 31.33
C GLN A 234 12.53 -13.07 31.09
N ALA A 235 13.42 -12.26 30.49
CA ALA A 235 14.81 -12.65 30.29
C ALA A 235 15.58 -12.84 31.61
N SER A 236 15.36 -11.96 32.62
CA SER A 236 15.96 -12.14 33.95
C SER A 236 15.43 -13.37 34.69
N GLU A 237 14.12 -13.60 34.66
CA GLU A 237 13.49 -14.76 35.32
C GLU A 237 14.01 -16.10 34.73
N SER A 238 14.21 -16.13 33.40
CA SER A 238 14.76 -17.29 32.70
C SER A 238 16.23 -17.56 33.06
N ALA A 239 17.04 -16.51 33.23
CA ALA A 239 18.45 -16.64 33.62
C ALA A 239 18.59 -17.19 35.05
N ASP A 240 17.79 -16.68 35.98
CA ASP A 240 17.80 -17.14 37.37
C ASP A 240 17.37 -18.61 37.47
N ALA A 241 16.32 -19.02 36.75
CA ALA A 241 15.87 -20.41 36.71
C ALA A 241 16.97 -21.37 36.22
N SER A 242 17.72 -20.99 35.18
CA SER A 242 18.80 -21.82 34.63
C SER A 242 20.02 -21.97 35.56
N SER A 243 20.20 -21.06 36.52
CA SER A 243 21.30 -21.12 37.49
C SER A 243 21.03 -22.05 38.68
N SER A 244 19.79 -22.48 38.85
CA SER A 244 19.32 -23.28 39.99
C SER A 244 19.29 -24.79 39.74
N THR A 245 19.57 -25.21 38.51
CA THR A 245 19.65 -26.61 38.05
C THR A 245 21.07 -27.07 37.83
#